data_AF-A0A427KES8-F1
#
_entry.id   AF-A0A427KES8-F1
#
_cell.length_a   1.000
_cell.length_b   1.000
_cell.length_c   1.000
_cell.angle_alpha   90.00
_cell.angle_beta   90.00
_cell.angle_gamma   90.00
#
_symmetry.space_group_name_H-M   'P 1'
#
loop_
_entity.id
_entity.type
_entity.pdbx_description
1 polymer ?
#
loop_
_entity_poly.entity_id
_entity_poly.type
_entity_poly.pdbx_seq_one_letter_code
_entity_poly.pdbx_strand_id
1 'polypeptide(L)'
;MNGWLIAGGLENTSPGQWLVYAAILLIVGCALLRTAGNLSEIRRLRRFGQRRAGYYAIRVWGASSGRVQILLAAECLIVNAFSALLLLVLNDITLW
;
A
#
# COMPACT_ATOMS: atom_id res chain seq x y z
N MET A 1 -15.83 16.56 -21.39
CA MET A 1 -17.01 15.69 -21.62
C MET A 1 -17.00 14.37 -20.84
N ASN A 2 -16.00 14.08 -19.99
CA ASN A 2 -15.94 12.81 -19.24
C ASN A 2 -16.76 12.82 -17.94
N GLY A 3 -17.08 13.99 -17.39
CA GLY A 3 -17.83 14.10 -16.12
C GLY A 3 -19.28 13.61 -16.19
N TRP A 4 -19.92 13.68 -17.36
CA TRP A 4 -21.29 13.18 -17.57
C TRP A 4 -21.36 11.65 -17.69
N LEU A 5 -20.33 11.01 -18.24
CA LEU A 5 -20.22 9.54 -18.29
C LEU A 5 -19.97 8.94 -16.91
N ILE A 6 -19.13 9.60 -16.10
CA ILE A 6 -18.87 9.18 -14.71
C ILE A 6 -20.14 9.32 -13.87
N ALA A 7 -20.91 10.41 -14.04
CA ALA A 7 -22.17 10.60 -13.32
C ALA A 7 -23.25 9.57 -13.71
N GLY A 8 -23.42 9.27 -15.00
CA GLY A 8 -24.39 8.26 -15.47
C GLY A 8 -23.99 6.81 -15.19
N GLY A 9 -22.68 6.54 -15.06
CA GLY A 9 -22.17 5.23 -14.61
C GLY A 9 -22.41 4.99 -13.13
N LEU A 10 -22.21 6.01 -12.27
CA LEU A 10 -22.50 5.93 -10.84
C LEU A 10 -23.98 5.65 -10.54
N GLU A 11 -24.88 6.25 -11.33
CA GLU A 11 -26.33 6.14 -11.17
C GLU A 11 -26.87 4.73 -11.49
N ASN A 12 -26.13 3.95 -12.29
CA ASN A 12 -26.50 2.59 -12.72
C ASN A 12 -25.68 1.48 -12.05
N THR A 13 -24.74 1.82 -11.16
CA THR A 13 -23.93 0.83 -10.45
C THR A 13 -24.76 0.08 -9.43
N SER A 14 -24.77 -1.26 -9.53
CA SER A 14 -25.48 -2.10 -8.56
C SER A 14 -24.89 -1.94 -7.15
N PRO A 15 -25.69 -2.12 -6.07
CA PRO A 15 -25.18 -2.07 -4.70
C PRO A 15 -24.00 -3.01 -4.44
N GLY A 16 -23.93 -4.14 -5.15
CA GLY A 16 -22.81 -5.08 -5.07
C GLY A 16 -21.50 -4.50 -5.61
N GLN A 17 -21.54 -3.75 -6.72
CA GLN A 17 -20.36 -3.08 -7.28
C GLN A 17 -19.84 -1.97 -6.37
N TRP A 18 -20.74 -1.22 -5.72
CA TRP A 18 -20.37 -0.22 -4.72
C TRP A 18 -19.58 -0.83 -3.55
N LEU A 19 -20.01 -1.99 -3.06
CA LEU A 19 -19.29 -2.71 -2.01
C LEU A 19 -17.91 -3.17 -2.48
N VAL A 20 -17.78 -3.64 -3.72
CA VAL A 20 -16.49 -4.02 -4.30
C VAL A 20 -15.55 -2.82 -4.42
N TYR A 21 -16.03 -1.67 -4.88
CA TYR A 21 -15.24 -0.44 -5.00
C TYR A 21 -14.79 0.07 -3.63
N ALA A 22 -15.70 0.08 -2.65
CA ALA A 22 -15.36 0.46 -1.28
C ALA A 22 -14.31 -0.48 -0.67
N ALA A 23 -14.43 -1.79 -0.90
CA ALA A 23 -13.45 -2.77 -0.44
C ALA A 23 -12.08 -2.56 -1.09
N ILE A 24 -12.02 -2.33 -2.41
CA ILE A 24 -10.78 -2.04 -3.14
C ILE A 24 -10.11 -0.79 -2.58
N LEU A 25 -10.85 0.29 -2.41
CA LEU A 25 -10.32 1.55 -1.85
C LEU A 25 -9.84 1.36 -0.41
N LEU A 26 -10.55 0.60 0.41
CA LEU A 26 -10.14 0.27 1.77
C LEU A 26 -8.83 -0.53 1.78
N ILE A 27 -8.70 -1.54 0.92
CA ILE A 27 -7.48 -2.35 0.78
C ILE A 27 -6.30 -1.44 0.39
N VAL A 28 -6.49 -0.55 -0.59
CA VAL A 28 -5.47 0.42 -1.01
C VAL A 28 -5.10 1.36 0.13
N GLY A 29 -6.07 1.86 0.90
CA GLY A 29 -5.83 2.69 2.08
C GLY A 29 -5.00 1.97 3.14
N CYS A 30 -5.35 0.73 3.47
CA CYS A 30 -4.60 -0.12 4.40
C CYS A 30 -3.17 -0.40 3.90
N ALA A 31 -3.01 -0.66 2.61
CA ALA A 31 -1.71 -0.85 1.96
C ALA A 31 -0.83 0.40 2.08
N LEU A 32 -1.38 1.59 1.86
CA LEU A 32 -0.65 2.85 2.02
C LEU A 32 -0.22 3.09 3.47
N LEU A 33 -1.09 2.80 4.45
CA LEU A 33 -0.74 2.89 5.86
C LEU A 33 0.40 1.92 6.23
N ARG A 34 0.36 0.69 5.70
CA ARG A 34 1.43 -0.30 5.86
C ARG A 34 2.75 0.21 5.28
N THR A 35 2.71 0.75 4.06
CA THR A 35 3.88 1.36 3.39
C THR A 35 4.45 2.52 4.21
N ALA A 36 3.60 3.40 4.74
CA ALA A 36 4.02 4.53 5.59
C ALA A 36 4.69 4.05 6.90
N GLY A 37 4.16 2.99 7.52
CA GLY A 37 4.76 2.35 8.68
C GLY A 37 6.15 1.79 8.37
N ASN A 38 6.29 1.05 7.28
CA ASN A 38 7.56 0.49 6.83
C ASN A 38 8.60 1.57 6.53
N LEU A 39 8.21 2.66 5.86
CA LEU A 39 9.09 3.80 5.60
C LEU A 39 9.54 4.48 6.90
N SER A 40 8.64 4.62 7.87
CA SER A 40 8.96 5.18 9.19
C SER A 40 9.98 4.31 9.93
N GLU A 41 9.85 2.99 9.84
CA GLU A 41 10.77 2.03 10.43
C GLU A 41 12.16 2.06 9.75
N ILE A 42 12.19 2.10 8.41
CA ILE A 42 13.44 2.28 7.65
C ILE A 42 14.13 3.59 8.05
N ARG A 43 13.37 4.69 8.14
CA ARG A 43 13.91 6.00 8.58
C ARG A 43 14.46 5.92 10.00
N ARG A 44 13.78 5.22 10.92
CA ARG A 44 14.24 5.00 12.30
C ARG A 44 15.55 4.22 12.33
N LEU A 45 15.64 3.12 11.58
CA LEU A 45 16.86 2.33 11.43
C LEU A 45 18.03 3.14 10.86
N ARG A 46 17.77 4.02 9.88
CA ARG A 46 18.79 4.90 9.28
C ARG A 46 19.25 6.02 10.21
N ARG A 47 18.37 6.54 11.07
CA ARG A 47 18.73 7.56 12.07
C ARG A 47 19.55 6.98 13.22
N PHE A 48 19.38 5.70 13.51
CA PHE A 48 20.24 5.04 14.49
C PHE A 48 21.63 4.84 13.91
N GLY A 49 22.67 5.21 14.67
CA GLY A 49 24.04 4.81 14.35
C GLY A 49 24.16 3.28 14.25
N GLN A 50 25.09 2.77 13.44
CA GLN A 50 25.23 1.35 13.07
C GLN A 50 25.04 0.36 14.25
N ARG A 51 25.65 0.63 15.41
CA ARG A 51 25.53 -0.23 16.60
C ARG A 51 24.12 -0.27 17.20
N ARG A 52 23.45 0.89 17.32
CA ARG A 52 22.08 0.98 17.87
C ARG A 52 21.06 0.38 16.90
N ALA A 53 21.23 0.60 15.60
CA ALA A 53 20.39 0.01 14.56
C ALA A 53 20.50 -1.52 14.57
N GLY A 54 21.70 -2.06 14.72
CA GLY A 54 21.93 -3.50 14.81
C GLY A 54 21.26 -4.14 16.03
N TYR A 55 21.46 -3.56 17.22
CA TYR A 55 20.83 -4.07 18.45
C TYR A 55 19.30 -4.03 18.37
N TYR A 56 18.74 -2.92 17.88
CA TYR A 56 17.30 -2.78 17.70
C TYR A 56 16.75 -3.80 16.68
N ALA A 57 17.40 -3.94 15.53
CA ALA A 57 16.97 -4.87 14.49
C ALA A 57 17.01 -6.33 14.98
N ILE A 58 18.05 -6.73 15.72
CA ILE A 58 18.12 -8.09 16.29
C ILE A 58 17.02 -8.28 17.34
N ARG A 59 16.78 -7.29 18.22
CA ARG A 59 15.77 -7.42 19.28
C ARG A 59 14.34 -7.47 18.72
N VAL A 60 14.00 -6.59 17.78
CA VAL A 60 12.62 -6.42 17.31
C VAL A 60 12.32 -7.36 16.14
N TRP A 61 13.29 -7.57 15.25
CA TRP A 61 13.09 -8.29 14.00
C TRP A 61 13.87 -9.62 13.93
N GLY A 62 14.72 -9.93 14.92
CA GLY A 62 15.53 -11.16 14.92
C GLY A 62 16.59 -11.22 13.82
N ALA A 63 16.84 -10.11 13.12
CA ALA A 63 17.68 -10.07 11.93
C ALA A 63 18.62 -8.85 11.91
N SER A 64 19.68 -8.90 11.10
CA SER A 64 20.58 -7.77 10.89
C SER A 64 19.83 -6.57 10.30
N SER A 65 20.20 -5.35 10.71
CA SER A 65 19.58 -4.10 10.25
C SER A 65 19.51 -3.96 8.73
N GLY A 66 20.53 -4.43 8.00
CA GLY A 66 20.53 -4.44 6.54
C GLY A 66 19.44 -5.32 5.94
N ARG A 67 19.32 -6.58 6.41
CA ARG A 67 18.26 -7.51 5.96
C ARG A 67 16.86 -6.96 6.26
N VAL A 68 16.67 -6.35 7.44
CA VAL A 68 15.38 -5.73 7.81
C VAL A 68 15.03 -4.59 6.86
N GLN A 69 15.98 -3.72 6.51
CA GLN A 69 15.73 -2.64 5.55
C GLN A 69 15.35 -3.16 4.16
N ILE A 70 16.03 -4.21 3.68
CA ILE A 70 15.71 -4.84 2.39
C ILE A 70 14.30 -5.44 2.42
N LEU A 71 13.96 -6.18 3.48
CA LEU A 71 12.64 -6.78 3.65
C LEU A 71 11.53 -5.73 3.64
N LEU A 72 11.68 -4.67 4.45
CA LEU A 72 10.70 -3.58 4.53
C LEU A 72 10.53 -2.86 3.19
N ALA A 73 11.63 -2.66 2.45
CA ALA A 73 11.58 -2.05 1.13
C ALA A 73 10.90 -2.96 0.10
N ALA A 74 11.21 -4.25 0.10
CA ALA A 74 10.58 -5.24 -0.77
C ALA A 74 9.08 -5.34 -0.50
N GLU A 75 8.67 -5.39 0.77
CA GLU A 75 7.26 -5.40 1.15
C GLU A 75 6.53 -4.14 0.64
N CYS A 76 7.12 -2.95 0.81
CA CYS A 76 6.55 -1.73 0.24
C CYS A 76 6.38 -1.80 -1.28
N LEU A 77 7.37 -2.30 -2.01
CA LEU A 77 7.31 -2.42 -3.46
C LEU A 77 6.19 -3.38 -3.89
N ILE A 78 6.11 -4.55 -3.27
CA ILE A 78 5.10 -5.56 -3.56
C ILE A 78 3.71 -5.00 -3.28
N VAL A 79 3.48 -4.46 -2.07
CA VAL A 79 2.17 -3.95 -1.65
C VAL A 79 1.71 -2.78 -2.52
N ASN A 80 2.61 -1.86 -2.89
CA ASN A 80 2.27 -0.75 -3.76
C ASN A 80 2.01 -1.21 -5.20
N ALA A 81 2.76 -2.20 -5.71
CA ALA A 81 2.52 -2.76 -7.04
C ALA A 81 1.16 -3.45 -7.11
N PHE A 82 0.82 -4.27 -6.12
CA PHE A 82 -0.51 -4.89 -6.02
C PHE A 82 -1.62 -3.84 -5.92
N SER A 83 -1.41 -2.77 -5.16
CA SER A 83 -2.37 -1.67 -5.04
C SER A 83 -2.57 -0.94 -6.36
N ALA A 84 -1.50 -0.69 -7.12
CA ALA A 84 -1.58 -0.09 -8.45
C ALA A 84 -2.32 -0.99 -9.44
N LEU A 85 -2.05 -2.30 -9.43
CA LEU A 85 -2.79 -3.27 -10.25
C LEU A 85 -4.27 -3.30 -9.90
N LEU A 86 -4.61 -3.27 -8.61
CA LEU A 86 -6.00 -3.25 -8.14
C LEU A 86 -6.75 -1.99 -8.61
N LEU A 87 -6.08 -0.84 -8.57
CA LEU A 87 -6.63 0.43 -9.07
C LEU A 87 -6.75 0.45 -10.60
N LEU A 88 -5.84 -0.19 -11.34
CA LEU A 88 -5.95 -0.33 -12.79
C LEU A 88 -7.15 -1.19 -13.17
N VAL A 89 -7.31 -2.35 -12.51
CA VAL A 89 -8.50 -3.21 -12.67
C VAL A 89 -9.77 -2.43 -12.36
N LEU A 90 -9.78 -1.65 -11.28
CA LEU A 90 -10.90 -0.79 -10.94
C LEU A 90 -11.21 0.22 -12.05
N ASN A 91 -10.19 0.90 -12.58
CA ASN A 91 -10.35 1.88 -13.65
C ASN A 91 -10.93 1.26 -14.92
N ASP A 92 -10.41 0.10 -15.34
CA ASP A 92 -10.90 -0.63 -16.52
C ASP A 92 -12.37 -1.04 -16.35
N ILE A 93 -12.79 -1.46 -15.16
CA ILE A 93 -14.18 -1.80 -14.86
C ILE A 93 -15.07 -0.56 -14.85
N THR A 94 -14.58 0.60 -14.39
CA THR A 94 -15.37 1.84 -14.35
C THR A 94 -15.48 2.56 -15.70
N LEU A 95 -14.61 2.25 -16.67
CA LEU A 95 -14.59 2.85 -18.00
C LEU A 95 -15.42 2.08 -19.05
N TRP A 96 -15.90 0.88 -18.71
CA TRP A 96 -16.78 0.02 -19.52
C TRP A 96 -18.20 0.00 -18.96
#